data_AF-A0A3M0XJZ6-F1
#
_entry.id   AF-A0A3M0XJZ6-F1
#
_cell.length_a   1.000
_cell.length_b   1.000
_cell.length_c   1.000
_cell.angle_alpha   90.00
_cell.angle_beta   90.00
_cell.angle_gamma   90.00
#
_symmetry.space_group_name_H-M   'P 1'
#
loop_
_entity.id
_entity.type
_entity.pdbx_description
1 polymer ?
#
loop_
_entity_poly.entity_id
_entity_poly.type
_entity_poly.pdbx_seq_one_letter_code
_entity_poly.pdbx_strand_id
1 'polypeptide(L)'
;MTIGKATAIAVASLSLAQLAGCGGGSTPTSTTAASNSSSSGGGGSSDIQAIANARGLTPDDIRAAVKTYVPTGQHDEYIMFGSGGHSGQVLVVGLPSMRLLRVIGVFTPEPWQGWGFGPTRKILDEGKVNGKEITWADTHHPALSETGGDYDGQWLFINDKANARVAVIDLRDFETKQIVKNPIALNDHGGTMVTPNTEYIIEGGQYATPLGWTYAPMEEYNKQYRGSVTLWKFDREKGRIDPSQSFALELPPYWQDLFDAGKKVSEGWIFGNSFNTELATGGVEEGNSAFEAGASQRDNDYLHIINLRKAEQLFKEGKFTRVNGFPVIALQTLIDEGVLYFAPEPKSPHGVDVSPDGQFIVVSGKLDPHVTVYSFDKIQQAIADGAYTPDQYGVPVLDFDRVMEAQVEVGLGPLHTQFDDKGYAYTSLFLEPAVARWTLGGSFSSLHPEDPWTLVGKTEVHYNVGHIAAAEGDTVSPDGKYLVSLNKWSIDRFFPTGPLLPQNFQLIDI
;
A
#
# COMPACT_ATOMS: atom_id res chain seq x y z
N MET A 1 56.23 -4.89 20.65
CA MET A 1 55.61 -4.80 22.00
C MET A 1 54.12 -4.54 21.78
N THR A 2 53.13 -5.34 22.15
CA THR A 2 53.06 -6.62 22.87
C THR A 2 51.67 -7.20 22.55
N ILE A 3 51.65 -8.38 21.93
CA ILE A 3 50.74 -9.53 22.08
C ILE A 3 49.25 -9.26 22.41
N GLY A 4 48.37 -9.61 21.46
CA GLY A 4 46.94 -9.80 21.65
C GLY A 4 46.59 -11.09 22.41
N LYS A 5 45.45 -11.09 23.10
CA LYS A 5 44.84 -12.26 23.73
C LYS A 5 43.56 -12.65 23.00
N ALA A 6 43.52 -13.91 22.61
CA ALA A 6 42.39 -14.62 22.05
C ALA A 6 41.34 -14.95 23.13
N THR A 7 40.06 -14.86 22.77
CA THR A 7 38.94 -15.34 23.58
C THR A 7 38.47 -16.67 23.02
N ALA A 8 38.48 -17.70 23.86
CA ALA A 8 38.12 -19.07 23.52
C ALA A 8 36.60 -19.27 23.48
N ILE A 9 36.16 -19.99 22.46
CA ILE A 9 34.80 -20.50 22.26
C ILE A 9 34.64 -21.78 23.10
N ALA A 10 33.62 -21.83 23.96
CA ALA A 10 33.23 -23.05 24.66
C ALA A 10 32.04 -23.70 23.93
N VAL A 11 32.30 -24.84 23.30
CA VAL A 11 31.29 -25.74 22.72
C VAL A 11 30.90 -26.75 23.80
N ALA A 12 29.62 -26.78 24.20
CA ALA A 12 29.07 -27.80 25.07
C ALA A 12 28.50 -28.95 24.21
N SER A 13 29.12 -30.12 24.34
CA SER A 13 28.74 -31.38 23.74
C SER A 13 27.65 -32.08 24.58
N LEU A 14 26.48 -32.34 24.00
CA LEU A 14 25.49 -33.27 24.56
C LEU A 14 25.72 -34.67 23.95
N SER A 15 25.95 -35.64 24.82
CA SER A 15 26.17 -37.06 24.51
C SER A 15 24.86 -37.81 24.29
N LEU A 16 24.80 -38.52 23.16
CA LEU A 16 23.82 -39.57 22.83
C LEU A 16 24.08 -40.82 23.70
N ALA A 17 23.03 -41.42 24.25
CA ALA A 17 23.06 -42.79 24.76
C ALA A 17 21.95 -43.61 24.08
N GLN A 18 22.37 -44.48 23.16
CA GLN A 18 21.60 -45.61 22.65
C GLN A 18 21.72 -46.78 23.62
N LEU A 19 20.62 -47.49 23.87
CA LEU A 19 20.62 -48.83 24.46
C LEU A 19 19.73 -49.73 23.59
N ALA A 20 20.33 -50.79 23.06
CA ALA A 20 19.68 -51.85 22.30
C ALA A 20 19.75 -53.17 23.08
N GLY A 21 18.62 -53.88 23.15
CA GLY A 21 18.53 -55.28 22.75
C GLY A 21 18.57 -56.41 23.78
N CYS A 22 17.71 -57.41 23.51
CA CYS A 22 17.54 -58.78 24.07
C CYS A 22 16.47 -58.90 25.16
N GLY A 23 15.44 -59.76 25.11
CA GLY A 23 15.02 -60.77 24.15
C GLY A 23 14.18 -61.86 24.87
N GLY A 24 13.11 -62.37 24.23
CA GLY A 24 12.58 -63.72 24.47
C GLY A 24 11.14 -63.85 25.01
N GLY A 25 10.27 -64.57 24.28
CA GLY A 25 9.24 -65.42 24.90
C GLY A 25 7.83 -65.48 24.28
N SER A 26 7.63 -66.46 23.37
CA SER A 26 6.43 -67.30 23.16
C SER A 26 5.09 -66.74 22.61
N THR A 27 4.76 -67.24 21.41
CA THR A 27 3.44 -67.48 20.78
C THR A 27 2.63 -68.57 21.54
N PRO A 28 1.28 -68.72 21.39
CA PRO A 28 0.67 -69.12 20.10
C PRO A 28 -0.70 -68.50 19.73
N THR A 29 -0.92 -68.57 18.40
CA THR A 29 -2.14 -68.45 17.59
C THR A 29 -3.49 -68.72 18.24
N SER A 30 -4.47 -67.86 17.96
CA SER A 30 -5.84 -68.30 17.63
C SER A 30 -6.48 -67.39 16.58
N THR A 31 -6.93 -68.01 15.50
CA THR A 31 -7.80 -67.47 14.46
C THR A 31 -9.25 -67.47 14.97
N THR A 32 -9.95 -66.33 14.91
CA THR A 32 -11.42 -66.31 14.81
C THR A 32 -11.89 -65.16 13.93
N ALA A 33 -12.90 -65.49 13.13
CA ALA A 33 -13.42 -64.72 12.02
C ALA A 33 -14.36 -63.59 12.45
N ALA A 34 -14.57 -62.69 11.50
CA ALA A 34 -15.40 -61.50 11.52
C ALA A 34 -16.81 -61.67 12.11
N SER A 35 -17.25 -60.64 12.83
CA SER A 35 -18.66 -60.22 12.86
C SER A 35 -18.75 -58.78 12.35
N ASN A 36 -19.25 -58.64 11.12
CA ASN A 36 -19.74 -57.38 10.59
C ASN A 36 -20.98 -56.96 11.38
N SER A 37 -20.84 -55.96 12.25
CA SER A 37 -21.96 -55.12 12.69
C SER A 37 -21.85 -53.79 11.96
N SER A 38 -22.72 -53.62 10.96
CA SER A 38 -22.96 -52.37 10.26
C SER A 38 -23.46 -51.30 11.23
N SER A 39 -22.55 -50.43 11.69
CA SER A 39 -22.91 -49.14 12.27
C SER A 39 -22.93 -48.09 11.17
N SER A 40 -24.09 -47.96 10.52
CA SER A 40 -24.44 -46.77 9.74
C SER A 40 -24.63 -45.59 10.70
N GLY A 41 -23.55 -44.84 10.93
CA GLY A 41 -23.56 -43.61 11.73
C GLY A 41 -22.23 -43.42 12.46
N GLY A 42 -21.30 -42.64 11.87
CA GLY A 42 -20.07 -42.23 12.57
C GLY A 42 -18.76 -42.17 11.76
N GLY A 43 -18.77 -42.26 10.42
CA GLY A 43 -17.53 -42.36 9.63
C GLY A 43 -16.76 -41.07 9.33
N GLY A 44 -17.27 -39.88 9.69
CA GLY A 44 -16.68 -38.61 9.28
C GLY A 44 -15.47 -38.14 10.10
N SER A 45 -15.46 -38.39 11.42
CA SER A 45 -14.42 -37.82 12.31
C SER A 45 -13.13 -38.64 12.35
N SER A 46 -13.22 -39.97 12.26
CA SER A 46 -12.03 -40.84 12.23
C SER A 46 -11.23 -40.69 10.93
N ASP A 47 -11.92 -40.43 9.82
CA ASP A 47 -11.29 -40.27 8.50
C ASP A 47 -10.60 -38.90 8.37
N ILE A 48 -11.23 -37.82 8.82
CA ILE A 48 -10.61 -36.47 8.82
C ILE A 48 -9.37 -36.45 9.72
N GLN A 49 -9.43 -37.05 10.92
CA GLN A 49 -8.26 -37.10 11.80
C GLN A 49 -7.13 -37.97 11.21
N ALA A 50 -7.48 -39.08 10.54
CA ALA A 50 -6.49 -39.91 9.83
C ALA A 50 -5.81 -39.14 8.70
N ILE A 51 -6.57 -38.38 7.90
CA ILE A 51 -6.04 -37.52 6.83
C ILE A 51 -5.13 -36.43 7.42
N ALA A 52 -5.58 -35.75 8.47
CA ALA A 52 -4.79 -34.70 9.13
C ALA A 52 -3.47 -35.25 9.67
N ASN A 53 -3.50 -36.39 10.36
CA ASN A 53 -2.30 -37.05 10.87
C ASN A 53 -1.36 -37.50 9.75
N ALA A 54 -1.90 -38.08 8.66
CA ALA A 54 -1.11 -38.51 7.50
C ALA A 54 -0.42 -37.33 6.79
N ARG A 55 -1.02 -36.15 6.83
CA ARG A 55 -0.45 -34.90 6.28
C ARG A 55 0.36 -34.09 7.29
N GLY A 56 0.40 -34.50 8.55
CA GLY A 56 1.08 -33.77 9.63
C GLY A 56 0.45 -32.42 9.98
N LEU A 57 -0.87 -32.25 9.76
CA LEU A 57 -1.58 -30.99 10.00
C LEU A 57 -1.86 -30.77 11.48
N THR A 58 -1.65 -29.54 11.94
CA THR A 58 -2.06 -29.08 13.27
C THR A 58 -3.56 -28.75 13.32
N PRO A 59 -4.16 -28.61 14.51
CA PRO A 59 -5.55 -28.15 14.63
C PRO A 59 -5.81 -26.78 13.96
N ASP A 60 -4.82 -25.89 14.00
CA ASP A 60 -4.94 -24.57 13.37
C ASP A 60 -4.86 -24.65 11.85
N ASP A 61 -4.04 -25.55 11.28
CA ASP A 61 -4.03 -25.82 9.84
C ASP A 61 -5.40 -26.33 9.36
N ILE A 62 -6.02 -27.23 10.11
CA ILE A 62 -7.35 -27.77 9.78
C ILE A 62 -8.39 -26.64 9.84
N ARG A 63 -8.35 -25.81 10.89
CA ARG A 63 -9.24 -24.65 11.04
C ARG A 63 -9.08 -23.68 9.86
N ALA A 64 -7.85 -23.32 9.52
CA ALA A 64 -7.55 -22.42 8.41
C ALA A 64 -8.02 -23.00 7.07
N ALA A 65 -7.78 -24.31 6.84
CA ALA A 65 -8.23 -24.99 5.63
C ALA A 65 -9.77 -24.97 5.50
N VAL A 66 -10.50 -25.22 6.58
CA VAL A 66 -11.97 -25.18 6.55
C VAL A 66 -12.51 -23.76 6.37
N LYS A 67 -11.83 -22.74 6.94
CA LYS A 67 -12.21 -21.33 6.77
C LYS A 67 -11.97 -20.80 5.36
N THR A 68 -10.97 -21.33 4.63
CA THR A 68 -10.55 -20.82 3.32
C THR A 68 -11.00 -21.70 2.14
N TYR A 69 -11.43 -22.94 2.39
CA TYR A 69 -11.86 -23.83 1.32
C TYR A 69 -13.18 -23.40 0.69
N VAL A 70 -13.12 -23.02 -0.59
CA VAL A 70 -14.29 -22.73 -1.43
C VAL A 70 -14.45 -23.86 -2.46
N PRO A 71 -15.51 -24.70 -2.37
CA PRO A 71 -15.67 -25.84 -3.26
C PRO A 71 -16.02 -25.42 -4.69
N THR A 72 -15.85 -26.35 -5.64
CA THR A 72 -16.20 -26.13 -7.05
C THR A 72 -17.66 -25.71 -7.20
N GLY A 73 -17.90 -24.67 -7.99
CA GLY A 73 -19.24 -24.11 -8.23
C GLY A 73 -19.70 -23.09 -7.19
N GLN A 74 -18.93 -22.86 -6.12
CA GLN A 74 -19.14 -21.74 -5.20
C GLN A 74 -18.21 -20.58 -5.55
N HIS A 75 -18.68 -19.36 -5.28
CA HIS A 75 -17.91 -18.14 -5.49
C HIS A 75 -17.20 -17.75 -4.19
N ASP A 76 -16.03 -17.13 -4.37
CA ASP A 76 -15.40 -16.33 -3.32
C ASP A 76 -16.31 -15.16 -2.94
N GLU A 77 -16.23 -14.73 -1.69
CA GLU A 77 -17.06 -13.67 -1.12
C GLU A 77 -16.54 -12.28 -1.50
N TYR A 78 -15.22 -12.11 -1.50
CA TYR A 78 -14.56 -10.88 -1.92
C TYR A 78 -13.63 -11.11 -3.11
N ILE A 79 -13.34 -10.03 -3.83
CA ILE A 79 -12.33 -9.98 -4.87
C ILE A 79 -11.31 -8.91 -4.48
N MET A 80 -10.04 -9.28 -4.42
CA MET A 80 -8.92 -8.35 -4.28
C MET A 80 -8.29 -8.10 -5.65
N PHE A 81 -8.09 -6.84 -5.97
CA PHE A 81 -7.28 -6.40 -7.12
C PHE A 81 -5.87 -6.11 -6.63
N GLY A 82 -4.94 -7.02 -6.94
CA GLY A 82 -3.53 -6.87 -6.59
C GLY A 82 -2.71 -6.29 -7.74
N SER A 83 -1.75 -5.43 -7.44
CA SER A 83 -0.75 -5.02 -8.43
C SER A 83 0.13 -6.19 -8.87
N GLY A 84 0.51 -6.24 -10.16
CA GLY A 84 1.55 -7.13 -10.68
C GLY A 84 2.98 -6.64 -10.43
N GLY A 85 3.16 -5.44 -9.89
CA GLY A 85 4.47 -4.81 -9.75
C GLY A 85 5.16 -4.64 -11.11
N HIS A 86 6.40 -5.10 -11.17
CA HIS A 86 7.29 -5.01 -12.34
C HIS A 86 6.78 -5.78 -13.58
N SER A 87 5.74 -6.60 -13.42
CA SER A 87 5.13 -7.31 -14.54
C SER A 87 4.22 -6.38 -15.36
N GLY A 88 3.59 -5.37 -14.73
CA GLY A 88 2.78 -4.35 -15.43
C GLY A 88 1.31 -4.71 -15.66
N GLN A 89 0.77 -5.70 -14.95
CA GLN A 89 -0.63 -6.16 -15.00
C GLN A 89 -1.33 -5.94 -13.65
N VAL A 90 -2.64 -6.25 -13.60
CA VAL A 90 -3.40 -6.39 -12.35
C VAL A 90 -3.83 -7.84 -12.16
N LEU A 91 -3.68 -8.35 -10.94
CA LEU A 91 -4.09 -9.68 -10.50
C LEU A 91 -5.47 -9.61 -9.84
N VAL A 92 -6.38 -10.50 -10.21
CA VAL A 92 -7.70 -10.63 -9.60
C VAL A 92 -7.72 -11.88 -8.74
N VAL A 93 -7.83 -11.72 -7.42
CA VAL A 93 -7.71 -12.81 -6.44
C VAL A 93 -9.02 -12.94 -5.68
N GLY A 94 -9.57 -14.16 -5.57
CA GLY A 94 -10.77 -14.42 -4.78
C GLY A 94 -10.45 -14.69 -3.31
N LEU A 95 -11.29 -14.21 -2.39
CA LEU A 95 -11.17 -14.46 -0.95
C LEU A 95 -12.42 -15.18 -0.42
N PRO A 96 -12.27 -16.17 0.48
CA PRO A 96 -11.03 -16.52 1.18
C PRO A 96 -10.16 -17.59 0.49
N SER A 97 -10.49 -18.04 -0.73
CA SER A 97 -9.76 -19.15 -1.36
C SER A 97 -8.33 -18.80 -1.79
N MET A 98 -8.02 -17.51 -1.94
CA MET A 98 -6.76 -16.97 -2.45
C MET A 98 -6.40 -17.47 -3.86
N ARG A 99 -7.39 -17.91 -4.63
CA ARG A 99 -7.20 -18.35 -6.02
C ARG A 99 -7.03 -17.14 -6.94
N LEU A 100 -6.03 -17.19 -7.82
CA LEU A 100 -5.93 -16.25 -8.94
C LEU A 100 -7.05 -16.54 -9.93
N LEU A 101 -7.97 -15.60 -10.10
CA LEU A 101 -9.14 -15.70 -10.97
C LEU A 101 -8.85 -15.15 -12.37
N ARG A 102 -8.07 -14.07 -12.47
CA ARG A 102 -7.75 -13.40 -13.73
C ARG A 102 -6.47 -12.57 -13.62
N VAL A 103 -5.79 -12.39 -14.76
CA VAL A 103 -4.74 -11.40 -14.96
C VAL A 103 -5.23 -10.40 -16.00
N ILE A 104 -5.42 -9.14 -15.61
CA ILE A 104 -5.85 -8.05 -16.49
C ILE A 104 -4.61 -7.47 -17.15
N GLY A 105 -4.51 -7.56 -18.48
CA GLY A 105 -3.43 -6.91 -19.22
C GLY A 105 -3.58 -5.38 -19.15
N VAL A 106 -2.53 -4.68 -18.74
CA VAL A 106 -2.53 -3.20 -18.59
C VAL A 106 -1.42 -2.57 -19.42
N PHE A 107 -0.20 -2.52 -18.92
CA PHE A 107 0.88 -1.77 -19.56
C PHE A 107 1.84 -2.65 -20.38
N THR A 108 1.93 -3.93 -20.03
CA THR A 108 2.78 -4.92 -20.70
C THR A 108 1.95 -5.78 -21.65
N PRO A 109 2.38 -6.00 -22.92
CA PRO A 109 1.69 -6.92 -23.83
C PRO A 109 1.63 -8.36 -23.29
N GLU A 110 0.47 -9.00 -23.37
CA GLU A 110 0.25 -10.39 -22.92
C GLU A 110 -0.13 -11.29 -24.10
N PRO A 111 0.82 -11.98 -24.74
CA PRO A 111 0.57 -12.71 -25.98
C PRO A 111 -0.40 -13.90 -25.81
N TRP A 112 -0.48 -14.50 -24.63
CA TRP A 112 -1.34 -15.66 -24.38
C TRP A 112 -2.84 -15.31 -24.36
N GLN A 113 -3.19 -14.08 -23.97
CA GLN A 113 -4.56 -13.55 -24.03
C GLN A 113 -4.77 -12.57 -25.20
N GLY A 114 -3.72 -12.24 -25.96
CA GLY A 114 -3.76 -11.31 -27.09
C GLY A 114 -3.79 -9.82 -26.70
N TRP A 115 -3.61 -9.48 -25.41
CA TRP A 115 -3.52 -8.09 -24.97
C TRP A 115 -2.26 -7.42 -25.51
N GLY A 116 -2.41 -6.22 -26.07
CA GLY A 116 -1.32 -5.52 -26.76
C GLY A 116 -1.06 -6.02 -28.19
N PHE A 117 -1.85 -6.98 -28.68
CA PHE A 117 -1.80 -7.49 -30.05
C PHE A 117 -3.14 -7.21 -30.77
N GLY A 118 -3.08 -6.71 -32.00
CA GLY A 118 -4.31 -6.38 -32.75
C GLY A 118 -5.06 -5.16 -32.18
N PRO A 119 -6.39 -5.20 -31.99
CA PRO A 119 -7.19 -4.02 -31.64
C PRO A 119 -6.84 -3.37 -30.30
N THR A 120 -6.34 -4.13 -29.32
CA THR A 120 -5.95 -3.63 -27.99
C THR A 120 -4.64 -2.85 -28.02
N ARG A 121 -3.83 -3.02 -29.09
CA ARG A 121 -2.58 -2.29 -29.28
C ARG A 121 -2.75 -0.78 -29.25
N LYS A 122 -3.89 -0.28 -29.73
CA LYS A 122 -4.20 1.15 -29.73
C LYS A 122 -4.18 1.76 -28.31
N ILE A 123 -4.51 0.96 -27.28
CA ILE A 123 -4.54 1.42 -25.88
C ILE A 123 -3.12 1.57 -25.35
N LEU A 124 -2.25 0.58 -25.59
CA LEU A 124 -0.82 0.70 -25.27
C LEU A 124 -0.16 1.88 -25.98
N ASP A 125 -0.58 2.15 -27.21
CA ASP A 125 -0.09 3.29 -27.99
C ASP A 125 -0.46 4.66 -27.38
N GLU A 126 -1.52 4.76 -26.56
CA GLU A 126 -1.87 5.97 -25.81
C GLU A 126 -0.81 6.31 -24.74
N GLY A 127 -0.10 5.29 -24.22
CA GLY A 127 0.94 5.41 -23.20
C GLY A 127 2.35 5.68 -23.74
N LYS A 128 2.50 6.02 -25.03
CA LYS A 128 3.82 6.30 -25.63
C LYS A 128 4.47 7.54 -25.03
N VAL A 129 5.80 7.51 -24.90
CA VAL A 129 6.60 8.65 -24.44
C VAL A 129 7.40 9.22 -25.60
N ASN A 130 7.15 10.46 -25.99
CA ASN A 130 7.77 11.09 -27.17
C ASN A 130 7.70 10.21 -28.44
N GLY A 131 6.55 9.57 -28.66
CA GLY A 131 6.31 8.66 -29.78
C GLY A 131 6.99 7.29 -29.66
N LYS A 132 7.79 7.04 -28.62
CA LYS A 132 8.42 5.74 -28.35
C LYS A 132 7.43 4.82 -27.65
N GLU A 133 7.39 3.60 -28.12
CA GLU A 133 6.65 2.51 -27.50
C GLU A 133 7.26 2.12 -26.15
N ILE A 134 6.39 1.89 -25.17
CA ILE A 134 6.76 1.43 -23.83
C ILE A 134 5.98 0.13 -23.58
N THR A 135 6.69 -1.00 -23.52
CA THR A 135 6.11 -2.36 -23.41
C THR A 135 6.32 -3.00 -22.03
N TRP A 136 6.63 -2.18 -21.03
CA TRP A 136 6.91 -2.60 -19.66
C TRP A 136 6.37 -1.54 -18.71
N ALA A 137 6.19 -1.88 -17.44
CA ALA A 137 5.75 -0.95 -16.40
C ALA A 137 6.15 -1.47 -15.03
N ASP A 138 5.90 -0.64 -14.03
CA ASP A 138 5.93 -1.03 -12.63
C ASP A 138 4.64 -0.55 -11.96
N THR A 139 3.66 -1.45 -11.78
CA THR A 139 2.35 -1.09 -11.20
C THR A 139 2.43 -1.09 -9.68
N HIS A 140 1.75 -0.17 -8.99
CA HIS A 140 1.80 -0.11 -7.52
C HIS A 140 0.43 -0.13 -6.87
N HIS A 141 -0.40 0.89 -7.08
CA HIS A 141 -1.61 1.08 -6.26
C HIS A 141 -2.89 1.00 -7.10
N PRO A 142 -3.56 -0.17 -7.14
CA PRO A 142 -4.88 -0.29 -7.74
C PRO A 142 -5.93 0.41 -6.85
N ALA A 143 -6.70 1.35 -7.40
CA ALA A 143 -7.81 1.98 -6.69
C ALA A 143 -9.14 1.71 -7.38
N LEU A 144 -10.14 1.33 -6.59
CA LEU A 144 -11.51 1.14 -7.05
C LEU A 144 -12.23 2.48 -7.15
N SER A 145 -13.20 2.58 -8.05
CA SER A 145 -14.13 3.71 -8.03
C SER A 145 -15.05 3.67 -6.83
N GLU A 146 -15.32 4.86 -6.31
CA GLU A 146 -16.16 5.13 -5.15
C GLU A 146 -17.38 5.99 -5.49
N THR A 147 -18.45 5.77 -4.73
CA THR A 147 -19.64 6.62 -4.63
C THR A 147 -19.92 6.89 -3.15
N GLY A 148 -19.82 8.14 -2.73
CA GLY A 148 -19.96 8.52 -1.31
C GLY A 148 -18.85 7.99 -0.38
N GLY A 149 -17.70 7.60 -0.93
CA GLY A 149 -16.57 7.02 -0.20
C GLY A 149 -16.63 5.49 -0.07
N ASP A 150 -17.61 4.86 -0.70
CA ASP A 150 -17.82 3.42 -0.69
C ASP A 150 -17.61 2.84 -2.09
N TYR A 151 -17.08 1.62 -2.18
CA TYR A 151 -16.76 1.00 -3.46
C TYR A 151 -18.03 0.67 -4.24
N ASP A 152 -18.07 1.07 -5.51
CA ASP A 152 -19.22 0.79 -6.39
C ASP A 152 -18.92 -0.25 -7.47
N GLY A 153 -17.69 -0.76 -7.51
CA GLY A 153 -17.28 -1.88 -8.34
C GLY A 153 -17.37 -1.63 -9.85
N GLN A 154 -17.40 -0.37 -10.30
CA GLN A 154 -17.54 -0.04 -11.72
C GLN A 154 -16.20 0.06 -12.46
N TRP A 155 -15.21 0.68 -11.82
CA TRP A 155 -13.93 0.99 -12.43
C TRP A 155 -12.78 0.66 -11.48
N LEU A 156 -11.62 0.40 -12.07
CA LEU A 156 -10.35 0.29 -11.39
C LEU A 156 -9.32 1.18 -12.09
N PHE A 157 -8.52 1.87 -11.30
CA PHE A 157 -7.40 2.68 -11.74
C PHE A 157 -6.11 2.04 -11.27
N ILE A 158 -5.04 2.17 -12.05
CA ILE A 158 -3.73 1.65 -11.66
C ILE A 158 -2.63 2.53 -12.26
N ASN A 159 -1.61 2.82 -11.47
CA ASN A 159 -0.46 3.59 -11.92
C ASN A 159 0.66 2.73 -12.51
N ASP A 160 1.56 3.39 -13.24
CA ASP A 160 2.87 2.91 -13.62
C ASP A 160 3.94 3.87 -13.09
N LYS A 161 4.59 3.45 -12.01
CA LYS A 161 5.67 4.19 -11.33
C LYS A 161 6.80 4.57 -12.27
N ALA A 162 7.19 3.64 -13.13
CA ALA A 162 8.43 3.75 -13.88
C ALA A 162 8.34 4.75 -15.05
N ASN A 163 7.14 5.00 -15.58
CA ASN A 163 6.96 5.90 -16.72
C ASN A 163 5.87 6.95 -16.51
N ALA A 164 5.35 7.14 -15.28
CA ALA A 164 4.29 8.10 -14.94
C ALA A 164 3.09 8.01 -15.88
N ARG A 165 2.40 6.87 -15.82
CA ARG A 165 1.17 6.61 -16.58
C ARG A 165 0.09 6.13 -15.64
N VAL A 166 -1.17 6.42 -15.99
CA VAL A 166 -2.35 5.89 -15.30
C VAL A 166 -3.21 5.15 -16.31
N ALA A 167 -3.74 4.00 -15.90
CA ALA A 167 -4.70 3.23 -16.69
C ALA A 167 -6.09 3.24 -16.06
N VAL A 168 -7.11 3.20 -16.91
CA VAL A 168 -8.52 3.00 -16.53
C VAL A 168 -8.94 1.60 -16.95
N ILE A 169 -9.54 0.84 -16.05
CA ILE A 169 -10.05 -0.52 -16.27
C ILE A 169 -11.54 -0.54 -15.95
N ASP A 170 -12.34 -1.10 -16.86
CA ASP A 170 -13.77 -1.31 -16.63
C ASP A 170 -13.99 -2.67 -15.98
N LEU A 171 -14.60 -2.70 -14.80
CA LEU A 171 -14.80 -3.94 -14.05
C LEU A 171 -16.03 -4.73 -14.51
N ARG A 172 -16.84 -4.19 -15.43
CA ARG A 172 -17.95 -4.94 -16.04
C ARG A 172 -17.47 -6.00 -17.03
N ASP A 173 -16.31 -5.77 -17.65
CA ASP A 173 -15.68 -6.73 -18.57
C ASP A 173 -14.20 -7.06 -18.24
N PHE A 174 -13.64 -6.42 -17.21
CA PHE A 174 -12.26 -6.59 -16.72
C PHE A 174 -11.19 -6.28 -17.79
N GLU A 175 -11.41 -5.23 -18.56
CA GLU A 175 -10.51 -4.78 -19.63
C GLU A 175 -10.03 -3.34 -19.41
N THR A 176 -8.74 -3.09 -19.65
CA THR A 176 -8.20 -1.74 -19.71
C THR A 176 -8.81 -0.97 -20.89
N LYS A 177 -9.26 0.25 -20.65
CA LYS A 177 -9.96 1.12 -21.62
C LYS A 177 -9.12 2.28 -22.12
N GLN A 178 -8.20 2.75 -21.30
CA GLN A 178 -7.39 3.92 -21.55
C GLN A 178 -6.07 3.81 -20.80
N ILE A 179 -5.02 4.36 -21.41
CA ILE A 179 -3.77 4.71 -20.72
C ILE A 179 -3.51 6.19 -20.97
N VAL A 180 -3.20 6.95 -19.93
CA VAL A 180 -2.71 8.33 -20.05
C VAL A 180 -1.25 8.38 -19.61
N LYS A 181 -0.42 9.07 -20.39
CA LYS A 181 0.92 9.46 -19.97
C LYS A 181 0.86 10.84 -19.36
N ASN A 182 1.37 10.99 -18.14
CA ASN A 182 1.43 12.30 -17.49
C ASN A 182 2.37 13.24 -18.28
N PRO A 183 1.89 14.41 -18.74
CA PRO A 183 2.67 15.33 -19.58
C PRO A 183 3.73 16.11 -18.81
N ILE A 184 3.65 16.19 -17.47
CA ILE A 184 4.59 16.94 -16.65
C ILE A 184 5.54 16.07 -15.85
N ALA A 185 5.14 14.83 -15.53
CA ALA A 185 5.92 13.90 -14.70
C ALA A 185 6.63 12.82 -15.53
N LEU A 186 7.73 12.30 -14.99
CA LEU A 186 8.51 11.18 -15.56
C LEU A 186 8.47 9.92 -14.70
N ASN A 187 8.09 10.05 -13.43
CA ASN A 187 7.93 8.98 -12.47
C ASN A 187 6.66 9.23 -11.65
N ASP A 188 6.16 8.16 -11.05
CA ASP A 188 4.95 8.13 -10.24
C ASP A 188 5.21 7.21 -9.03
N HIS A 189 4.45 7.40 -7.97
CA HIS A 189 4.30 6.41 -6.91
C HIS A 189 3.01 6.67 -6.16
N GLY A 190 2.77 7.91 -5.73
CA GLY A 190 1.69 8.32 -4.83
C GLY A 190 0.30 8.37 -5.43
N GLY A 191 0.00 7.42 -6.31
CA GLY A 191 -1.30 7.14 -6.91
C GLY A 191 -1.37 5.67 -7.31
N THR A 192 -2.48 5.15 -7.81
CA THR A 192 -3.76 5.84 -8.01
C THR A 192 -4.65 5.71 -6.78
N MET A 193 -5.20 6.85 -6.34
CA MET A 193 -6.24 6.94 -5.30
C MET A 193 -7.37 7.81 -5.88
N VAL A 194 -8.60 7.72 -5.36
CA VAL A 194 -9.75 8.45 -5.92
C VAL A 194 -10.42 9.30 -4.85
N THR A 195 -11.06 10.39 -5.28
CA THR A 195 -11.95 11.13 -4.37
C THR A 195 -13.21 10.31 -4.08
N PRO A 196 -13.96 10.59 -2.99
CA PRO A 196 -15.10 9.78 -2.55
C PRO A 196 -16.22 9.55 -3.59
N ASN A 197 -16.28 10.35 -4.65
CA ASN A 197 -17.25 10.17 -5.75
C ASN A 197 -16.58 9.89 -7.10
N THR A 198 -15.30 9.49 -7.08
CA THR A 198 -14.45 9.31 -8.26
C THR A 198 -14.47 10.52 -9.18
N GLU A 199 -14.47 11.73 -8.62
CA GLU A 199 -14.43 12.95 -9.41
C GLU A 199 -13.04 13.16 -10.02
N TYR A 200 -12.02 12.80 -9.24
CA TYR A 200 -10.61 12.87 -9.61
C TYR A 200 -9.89 11.59 -9.23
N ILE A 201 -8.98 11.16 -10.10
CA ILE A 201 -7.94 10.18 -9.80
C ILE A 201 -6.67 10.97 -9.46
N ILE A 202 -6.05 10.65 -8.34
CA ILE A 202 -4.86 11.30 -7.81
C ILE A 202 -3.63 10.52 -8.28
N GLU A 203 -2.70 11.21 -8.94
CA GLU A 203 -1.40 10.66 -9.40
C GLU A 203 -0.27 11.50 -8.80
N GLY A 204 0.45 10.96 -7.82
CA GLY A 204 1.59 11.61 -7.16
C GLY A 204 2.93 11.18 -7.74
N GLY A 205 3.79 12.13 -8.12
CA GLY A 205 5.18 11.83 -8.48
C GLY A 205 5.99 11.41 -7.24
N GLN A 206 6.97 10.50 -7.35
CA GLN A 206 7.83 10.16 -6.21
C GLN A 206 9.04 11.07 -6.10
N TYR A 207 9.77 11.19 -7.20
CA TYR A 207 11.02 11.93 -7.27
C TYR A 207 10.80 13.27 -7.94
N ALA A 208 11.37 14.31 -7.35
CA ALA A 208 11.36 15.62 -7.97
C ALA A 208 12.05 15.56 -9.34
N THR A 209 11.46 16.23 -10.33
CA THR A 209 12.02 16.34 -11.68
C THR A 209 11.79 17.74 -12.24
N PRO A 210 12.59 18.17 -13.23
CA PRO A 210 12.21 19.31 -14.06
C PRO A 210 10.92 18.97 -14.80
N LEU A 211 9.86 19.75 -14.55
CA LEU A 211 8.54 19.45 -15.09
C LEU A 211 8.52 19.53 -16.62
N GLY A 212 7.62 18.77 -17.24
CA GLY A 212 7.38 18.82 -18.68
C GLY A 212 8.42 18.07 -19.51
N TRP A 213 9.04 17.04 -18.93
CA TRP A 213 10.08 16.21 -19.57
C TRP A 213 11.31 17.02 -20.00
N THR A 214 11.62 18.06 -19.24
CA THR A 214 12.80 18.89 -19.46
C THR A 214 14.00 18.34 -18.72
N TYR A 215 15.17 18.90 -18.99
CA TYR A 215 16.41 18.56 -18.30
C TYR A 215 16.93 19.79 -17.58
N ALA A 216 17.40 19.59 -16.35
CA ALA A 216 18.21 20.54 -15.61
C ALA A 216 19.35 19.76 -14.94
N PRO A 217 20.52 20.39 -14.73
CA PRO A 217 21.63 19.75 -14.03
C PRO A 217 21.37 19.72 -12.51
N MET A 218 22.03 18.81 -11.79
CA MET A 218 21.73 18.55 -10.37
C MET A 218 22.09 19.75 -9.46
N GLU A 219 23.03 20.60 -9.87
CA GLU A 219 23.39 21.85 -9.21
C GLU A 219 22.22 22.86 -9.17
N GLU A 220 21.21 22.64 -10.03
CA GLU A 220 19.97 23.42 -10.06
C GLU A 220 18.79 22.72 -9.38
N TYR A 221 19.01 21.64 -8.61
CA TYR A 221 17.95 20.87 -7.94
C TYR A 221 16.95 21.76 -7.21
N ASN A 222 17.43 22.61 -6.30
CA ASN A 222 16.57 23.49 -5.50
C ASN A 222 15.81 24.54 -6.33
N LYS A 223 16.25 24.82 -7.56
CA LYS A 223 15.70 25.88 -8.42
C LYS A 223 14.73 25.34 -9.46
N GLN A 224 15.08 24.26 -10.15
CA GLN A 224 14.37 23.75 -11.33
C GLN A 224 13.58 22.48 -11.07
N TYR A 225 13.95 21.68 -10.07
CA TYR A 225 13.25 20.43 -9.79
C TYR A 225 12.02 20.73 -8.94
N ARG A 226 10.94 20.02 -9.19
CA ARG A 226 9.70 20.10 -8.42
C ARG A 226 9.11 18.74 -8.20
N GLY A 227 8.48 18.58 -7.04
CA GLY A 227 7.47 17.54 -6.83
C GLY A 227 6.18 17.94 -7.53
N SER A 228 5.26 16.99 -7.68
CA SER A 228 3.94 17.31 -8.23
C SER A 228 2.90 16.25 -7.87
N VAL A 229 1.66 16.70 -7.74
CA VAL A 229 0.48 15.82 -7.73
C VAL A 229 -0.47 16.24 -8.84
N THR A 230 -0.95 15.27 -9.62
CA THR A 230 -1.87 15.47 -10.74
C THR A 230 -3.25 14.95 -10.40
N LEU A 231 -4.27 15.74 -10.75
CA LEU A 231 -5.68 15.45 -10.52
C LEU A 231 -6.32 15.19 -11.88
N TRP A 232 -6.52 13.92 -12.19
CA TRP A 232 -7.16 13.48 -13.44
C TRP A 232 -8.67 13.47 -13.27
N LYS A 233 -9.37 14.37 -13.96
CA LYS A 233 -10.84 14.35 -13.99
C LYS A 233 -11.30 13.06 -14.64
N PHE A 234 -12.16 12.31 -13.95
CA PHE A 234 -12.76 11.11 -14.51
C PHE A 234 -14.17 11.40 -15.04
N ASP A 235 -14.38 11.11 -16.32
CA ASP A 235 -15.70 11.10 -16.94
C ASP A 235 -16.28 9.69 -16.84
N ARG A 236 -17.13 9.51 -15.84
CA ARG A 236 -17.75 8.22 -15.50
C ARG A 236 -18.65 7.67 -16.61
N GLU A 237 -19.34 8.53 -17.35
CA GLU A 237 -20.23 8.13 -18.43
C GLU A 237 -19.42 7.61 -19.62
N LYS A 238 -18.33 8.29 -19.96
CA LYS A 238 -17.42 7.87 -21.03
C LYS A 238 -16.48 6.74 -20.61
N GLY A 239 -16.29 6.53 -19.31
CA GLY A 239 -15.32 5.56 -18.78
C GLY A 239 -13.88 5.94 -19.08
N ARG A 240 -13.58 7.24 -19.05
CA ARG A 240 -12.28 7.79 -19.45
C ARG A 240 -11.88 8.99 -18.60
N ILE A 241 -10.58 9.15 -18.40
CA ILE A 241 -9.97 10.40 -17.96
C ILE A 241 -10.20 11.47 -19.03
N ASP A 242 -10.58 12.68 -18.59
CA ASP A 242 -10.69 13.89 -19.41
C ASP A 242 -9.51 14.84 -19.10
N PRO A 243 -8.44 14.83 -19.92
CA PRO A 243 -7.29 15.70 -19.73
C PRO A 243 -7.62 17.20 -19.81
N SER A 244 -8.74 17.59 -20.44
CA SER A 244 -9.13 18.99 -20.59
C SER A 244 -9.72 19.61 -19.32
N GLN A 245 -10.14 18.76 -18.37
CA GLN A 245 -10.67 19.12 -17.06
C GLN A 245 -9.70 18.70 -15.92
N SER A 246 -8.52 18.24 -16.29
CA SER A 246 -7.46 17.80 -15.38
C SER A 246 -6.40 18.88 -15.19
N PHE A 247 -5.75 18.87 -14.02
CA PHE A 247 -4.73 19.85 -13.66
C PHE A 247 -3.73 19.25 -12.67
N ALA A 248 -2.60 19.89 -12.47
CA ALA A 248 -1.60 19.49 -11.48
C ALA A 248 -1.23 20.63 -10.54
N LEU A 249 -0.67 20.25 -9.39
CA LEU A 249 -0.16 21.13 -8.36
C LEU A 249 1.36 20.95 -8.28
N GLU A 250 2.10 22.05 -8.37
CA GLU A 250 3.54 22.06 -8.14
C GLU A 250 3.83 21.96 -6.64
N LEU A 251 4.68 21.01 -6.25
CA LEU A 251 5.13 20.84 -4.87
C LEU A 251 6.63 21.14 -4.76
N PRO A 252 7.15 21.45 -3.55
CA PRO A 252 8.59 21.54 -3.35
C PRO A 252 9.31 20.26 -3.80
N PRO A 253 10.62 20.32 -4.13
CA PRO A 253 11.41 19.17 -4.61
C PRO A 253 11.76 18.14 -3.52
N TYR A 254 10.85 17.93 -2.60
CA TYR A 254 10.83 16.77 -1.72
C TYR A 254 10.43 15.54 -2.53
N TRP A 255 10.63 14.36 -1.96
CA TRP A 255 10.15 13.14 -2.57
C TRP A 255 8.81 12.79 -1.95
N GLN A 256 7.74 12.95 -2.73
CA GLN A 256 6.42 12.55 -2.25
C GLN A 256 6.32 11.02 -2.25
N ASP A 257 5.48 10.46 -1.40
CA ASP A 257 5.34 9.02 -1.29
C ASP A 257 3.94 8.55 -1.67
N LEU A 258 3.01 8.45 -0.71
CA LEU A 258 1.63 8.09 -0.94
C LEU A 258 0.71 9.30 -0.76
N PHE A 259 -0.46 9.22 -1.37
CA PHE A 259 -1.54 10.18 -1.17
C PHE A 259 -2.82 9.45 -0.77
N ASP A 260 -3.75 10.14 -0.13
CA ASP A 260 -5.13 9.67 0.04
C ASP A 260 -6.08 10.87 -0.03
N ALA A 261 -7.33 10.60 -0.44
CA ALA A 261 -8.38 11.60 -0.45
C ALA A 261 -9.09 11.63 0.91
N GLY A 262 -9.38 12.84 1.38
CA GLY A 262 -10.24 13.01 2.54
C GLY A 262 -11.64 12.47 2.29
N LYS A 263 -12.26 11.92 3.34
CA LYS A 263 -13.57 11.27 3.34
C LYS A 263 -14.48 11.97 4.34
N LYS A 264 -15.80 11.90 4.17
CA LYS A 264 -16.80 12.50 5.07
C LYS A 264 -16.42 13.91 5.55
N VAL A 265 -15.95 14.08 6.79
CA VAL A 265 -15.63 15.41 7.35
C VAL A 265 -14.41 16.07 6.71
N SER A 266 -13.47 15.29 6.17
CA SER A 266 -12.28 15.78 5.46
C SER A 266 -12.46 15.77 3.93
N GLU A 267 -13.67 15.48 3.43
CA GLU A 267 -13.97 15.56 2.00
C GLU A 267 -13.58 16.94 1.44
N GLY A 268 -12.96 16.93 0.26
CA GLY A 268 -12.46 18.13 -0.39
C GLY A 268 -11.02 18.48 -0.04
N TRP A 269 -10.34 17.63 0.72
CA TRP A 269 -8.90 17.68 0.99
C TRP A 269 -8.21 16.44 0.45
N ILE A 270 -6.91 16.56 0.16
CA ILE A 270 -6.03 15.42 -0.11
C ILE A 270 -4.82 15.52 0.81
N PHE A 271 -4.29 14.36 1.18
CA PHE A 271 -3.17 14.22 2.08
C PHE A 271 -2.08 13.44 1.38
N GLY A 272 -0.83 13.84 1.49
CA GLY A 272 0.28 13.06 0.91
C GLY A 272 1.56 13.21 1.69
N ASN A 273 2.20 12.11 2.07
CA ASN A 273 3.42 12.17 2.85
C ASN A 273 4.65 12.37 1.96
N SER A 274 5.76 12.75 2.55
CA SER A 274 7.03 12.90 1.85
C SER A 274 8.21 12.39 2.66
N PHE A 275 9.29 12.08 1.96
CA PHE A 275 10.60 11.78 2.51
C PHE A 275 11.68 12.55 1.74
N ASN A 276 12.92 12.51 2.21
CA ASN A 276 14.02 13.28 1.63
C ASN A 276 13.72 14.80 1.60
N THR A 277 13.12 15.34 2.67
CA THR A 277 12.94 16.80 2.79
C THR A 277 14.29 17.53 2.94
N GLU A 278 15.35 16.78 3.23
CA GLU A 278 16.76 17.16 3.21
C GLU A 278 17.27 17.59 1.84
N LEU A 279 16.60 17.19 0.76
CA LEU A 279 17.00 17.44 -0.63
C LEU A 279 18.32 16.74 -0.99
N ALA A 280 18.57 15.55 -0.42
CA ALA A 280 19.75 14.77 -0.74
C ALA A 280 19.68 14.22 -2.17
N THR A 281 20.76 14.45 -2.93
CA THR A 281 20.88 14.06 -4.35
C THR A 281 22.06 13.11 -4.61
N GLY A 282 22.77 12.68 -3.56
CA GLY A 282 23.89 11.73 -3.64
C GLY A 282 25.25 12.40 -3.70
N GLY A 283 26.19 11.80 -4.44
CA GLY A 283 27.57 12.30 -4.56
C GLY A 283 28.57 11.68 -3.58
N VAL A 284 28.43 10.39 -3.24
CA VAL A 284 29.36 9.69 -2.33
C VAL A 284 30.80 9.76 -2.84
N GLU A 285 31.01 9.64 -4.15
CA GLU A 285 32.33 9.78 -4.79
C GLU A 285 32.91 11.20 -4.70
N GLU A 286 32.05 12.19 -4.44
CA GLU A 286 32.40 13.61 -4.24
C GLU A 286 32.57 13.95 -2.75
N GLY A 287 32.42 12.98 -1.85
CA GLY A 287 32.59 13.12 -0.40
C GLY A 287 31.30 13.39 0.37
N ASN A 288 30.13 13.37 -0.28
CA ASN A 288 28.84 13.49 0.41
C ASN A 288 28.53 12.20 1.20
N SER A 289 27.60 12.31 2.16
CA SER A 289 27.08 11.13 2.87
C SER A 289 26.49 10.11 1.92
N ALA A 290 26.44 8.84 2.36
CA ALA A 290 25.66 7.81 1.67
C ALA A 290 24.24 8.31 1.42
N PHE A 291 23.67 7.95 0.27
CA PHE A 291 22.40 8.51 -0.21
C PHE A 291 21.28 8.33 0.83
N GLU A 292 21.20 7.14 1.40
CA GLU A 292 20.23 6.77 2.43
C GLU A 292 20.40 7.61 3.69
N ALA A 293 21.64 7.79 4.15
CA ALA A 293 21.93 8.62 5.31
C ALA A 293 21.63 10.09 5.06
N GLY A 294 21.82 10.58 3.83
CA GLY A 294 21.50 11.94 3.41
C GLY A 294 20.00 12.23 3.38
N ALA A 295 19.21 11.29 2.86
CA ALA A 295 17.75 11.39 2.75
C ALA A 295 17.00 11.07 4.06
N SER A 296 17.72 10.83 5.15
CA SER A 296 17.17 10.51 6.47
C SER A 296 17.94 11.21 7.59
N GLN A 297 18.47 12.42 7.36
CA GLN A 297 19.20 13.17 8.39
C GLN A 297 18.26 13.88 9.35
N ARG A 298 17.11 14.36 8.87
CA ARG A 298 16.14 15.07 9.71
C ARG A 298 15.34 14.07 10.56
N ASP A 299 14.84 14.56 11.68
CA ASP A 299 13.95 13.77 12.54
C ASP A 299 12.55 13.66 11.95
N ASN A 300 12.13 14.69 11.20
CA ASN A 300 10.83 14.76 10.55
C ASN A 300 10.95 15.13 9.07
N ASP A 301 10.08 14.54 8.27
CA ASP A 301 9.69 15.00 6.94
C ASP A 301 8.31 15.67 7.00
N TYR A 302 7.52 15.70 5.92
CA TYR A 302 6.27 16.47 5.87
C TYR A 302 5.07 15.71 5.30
N LEU A 303 3.93 15.84 6.00
CA LEU A 303 2.58 15.58 5.52
C LEU A 303 2.13 16.78 4.69
N HIS A 304 1.84 16.58 3.41
CA HIS A 304 1.23 17.55 2.52
C HIS A 304 -0.26 17.56 2.75
N ILE A 305 -0.80 18.70 3.15
CA ILE A 305 -2.23 18.92 3.43
C ILE A 305 -2.74 19.90 2.39
N ILE A 306 -3.57 19.41 1.47
CA ILE A 306 -3.94 20.15 0.26
C ILE A 306 -5.45 20.33 0.18
N ASN A 307 -5.90 21.58 0.08
CA ASN A 307 -7.30 21.92 -0.15
C ASN A 307 -7.67 21.74 -1.63
N LEU A 308 -8.18 20.56 -1.98
CA LEU A 308 -8.55 20.21 -3.35
C LEU A 308 -9.67 21.11 -3.90
N ARG A 309 -10.66 21.48 -3.09
CA ARG A 309 -11.78 22.33 -3.55
C ARG A 309 -11.31 23.72 -3.92
N LYS A 310 -10.39 24.30 -3.14
CA LYS A 310 -9.76 25.58 -3.48
C LYS A 310 -8.87 25.45 -4.72
N ALA A 311 -8.10 24.37 -4.86
CA ALA A 311 -7.30 24.12 -6.05
C ALA A 311 -8.16 24.01 -7.33
N GLU A 312 -9.28 23.29 -7.25
CA GLU A 312 -10.25 23.15 -8.34
C GLU A 312 -10.86 24.51 -8.73
N GLN A 313 -11.19 25.35 -7.74
CA GLN A 313 -11.66 26.71 -7.98
C GLN A 313 -10.61 27.53 -8.76
N LEU A 314 -9.35 27.52 -8.32
CA LEU A 314 -8.25 28.24 -8.98
C LEU A 314 -8.04 27.76 -10.43
N PHE A 315 -8.15 26.45 -10.66
CA PHE A 315 -8.10 25.89 -12.00
C PHE A 315 -9.24 26.42 -12.89
N LYS A 316 -10.48 26.42 -12.39
CA LYS A 316 -11.66 26.96 -13.11
C LYS A 316 -11.55 28.46 -13.39
N GLU A 317 -10.90 29.21 -12.51
CA GLU A 317 -10.60 30.64 -12.67
C GLU A 317 -9.44 30.90 -13.64
N GLY A 318 -8.73 29.86 -14.09
CA GLY A 318 -7.59 29.99 -15.01
C GLY A 318 -6.28 30.39 -14.33
N LYS A 319 -6.16 30.27 -12.99
CA LYS A 319 -4.93 30.59 -12.24
C LYS A 319 -3.89 29.47 -12.32
N PHE A 320 -3.44 29.17 -13.53
CA PHE A 320 -2.42 28.17 -13.80
C PHE A 320 -1.49 28.62 -14.93
N THR A 321 -0.34 27.99 -15.01
CA THR A 321 0.54 28.06 -16.19
C THR A 321 0.43 26.76 -16.98
N ARG A 322 0.92 26.75 -18.23
CA ARG A 322 0.98 25.52 -19.03
C ARG A 322 2.40 24.98 -19.06
N VAL A 323 2.58 23.74 -18.60
CA VAL A 323 3.83 23.00 -18.69
C VAL A 323 3.59 21.81 -19.61
N ASN A 324 4.35 21.72 -20.71
CA ASN A 324 4.12 20.74 -21.77
C ASN A 324 2.63 20.67 -22.22
N GLY A 325 2.00 21.85 -22.33
CA GLY A 325 0.58 21.98 -22.69
C GLY A 325 -0.42 21.66 -21.58
N PHE A 326 -0.01 21.19 -20.40
CA PHE A 326 -0.89 20.80 -19.30
C PHE A 326 -1.04 21.90 -18.23
N PRO A 327 -2.23 22.11 -17.65
CA PRO A 327 -2.45 23.09 -16.58
C PRO A 327 -1.71 22.72 -15.28
N VAL A 328 -0.85 23.62 -14.80
CA VAL A 328 -0.13 23.47 -13.53
C VAL A 328 -0.31 24.74 -12.69
N ILE A 329 -0.85 24.57 -11.48
CA ILE A 329 -0.92 25.64 -10.48
C ILE A 329 0.45 25.72 -9.80
N ALA A 330 1.10 26.89 -9.93
CA ALA A 330 2.45 27.10 -9.43
C ALA A 330 2.49 27.11 -7.90
N LEU A 331 3.62 26.68 -7.33
CA LEU A 331 3.81 26.55 -5.88
C LEU A 331 3.44 27.83 -5.12
N GLN A 332 3.91 29.00 -5.59
CA GLN A 332 3.60 30.26 -4.94
C GLN A 332 2.09 30.57 -4.92
N THR A 333 1.36 30.23 -5.98
CA THR A 333 -0.10 30.38 -6.00
C THR A 333 -0.78 29.47 -4.99
N LEU A 334 -0.27 28.24 -4.78
CA LEU A 334 -0.80 27.34 -3.77
C LEU A 334 -0.60 27.90 -2.35
N ILE A 335 0.54 28.55 -2.11
CA ILE A 335 0.88 29.18 -0.82
C ILE A 335 -0.02 30.41 -0.59
N ASP A 336 -0.03 31.35 -1.54
CA ASP A 336 -0.73 32.64 -1.42
C ASP A 336 -2.25 32.48 -1.28
N GLU A 337 -2.81 31.42 -1.87
CA GLU A 337 -4.25 31.15 -1.87
C GLU A 337 -4.67 30.14 -0.78
N GLY A 338 -3.76 29.72 0.10
CA GLY A 338 -4.05 28.79 1.20
C GLY A 338 -4.50 27.40 0.72
N VAL A 339 -3.86 26.88 -0.34
CA VAL A 339 -4.12 25.54 -0.86
C VAL A 339 -3.22 24.50 -0.21
N LEU A 340 -1.96 24.83 0.05
CA LEU A 340 -0.94 23.88 0.51
C LEU A 340 -0.42 24.25 1.91
N TYR A 341 -0.45 23.27 2.81
CA TYR A 341 0.12 23.32 4.15
C TYR A 341 0.95 22.06 4.40
N PHE A 342 1.88 22.12 5.35
CA PHE A 342 2.61 20.97 5.85
C PHE A 342 2.32 20.70 7.32
N ALA A 343 2.44 19.45 7.74
CA ALA A 343 2.65 19.07 9.14
C ALA A 343 3.92 18.20 9.24
N PRO A 344 4.76 18.33 10.29
CA PRO A 344 5.92 17.46 10.46
C PRO A 344 5.54 15.98 10.64
N GLU A 345 6.28 15.06 10.03
CA GLU A 345 6.08 13.60 10.11
C GLU A 345 7.38 12.83 10.47
N PRO A 346 7.43 12.11 11.60
CA PRO A 346 8.55 11.22 11.92
C PRO A 346 8.39 9.83 11.28
N LYS A 347 9.42 9.18 10.73
CA LYS A 347 10.62 9.72 10.09
C LYS A 347 10.78 9.04 8.73
N SER A 348 10.91 9.81 7.66
CA SER A 348 10.84 9.30 6.30
C SER A 348 9.61 8.39 6.13
N PRO A 349 8.41 8.88 6.48
CA PRO A 349 7.17 8.10 6.51
C PRO A 349 6.86 7.47 5.16
N HIS A 350 5.93 6.51 5.14
CA HIS A 350 5.55 5.80 3.91
C HIS A 350 4.06 5.82 3.61
N GLY A 351 3.24 5.10 4.39
CA GLY A 351 1.78 5.08 4.23
C GLY A 351 1.12 6.29 4.84
N VAL A 352 0.09 6.78 4.16
CA VAL A 352 -0.86 7.79 4.62
C VAL A 352 -2.27 7.28 4.33
N ASP A 353 -3.04 7.03 5.37
CA ASP A 353 -4.34 6.36 5.28
C ASP A 353 -5.40 7.19 6.04
N VAL A 354 -6.50 7.55 5.39
CA VAL A 354 -7.59 8.33 6.01
C VAL A 354 -8.60 7.40 6.68
N SER A 355 -8.93 7.66 7.94
CA SER A 355 -9.90 6.85 8.70
C SER A 355 -11.29 6.81 8.02
N PRO A 356 -12.10 5.76 8.25
CA PRO A 356 -13.40 5.61 7.58
C PRO A 356 -14.39 6.76 7.86
N ASP A 357 -14.22 7.47 8.98
CA ASP A 357 -15.04 8.63 9.33
C ASP A 357 -14.45 9.96 8.83
N GLY A 358 -13.25 9.94 8.27
CA GLY A 358 -12.52 11.08 7.75
C GLY A 358 -11.90 11.98 8.81
N GLN A 359 -12.04 11.68 10.10
CA GLN A 359 -11.56 12.53 11.19
C GLN A 359 -10.04 12.47 11.38
N PHE A 360 -9.43 11.36 10.98
CA PHE A 360 -8.03 11.08 11.27
C PHE A 360 -7.25 10.73 10.01
N ILE A 361 -6.02 11.23 9.96
CA ILE A 361 -5.03 10.89 8.94
C ILE A 361 -3.94 10.10 9.66
N VAL A 362 -3.76 8.84 9.28
CA VAL A 362 -2.81 7.92 9.92
C VAL A 362 -1.57 7.81 9.04
N VAL A 363 -0.42 8.18 9.60
CA VAL A 363 0.86 8.15 8.88
C VAL A 363 1.78 7.12 9.52
N SER A 364 2.29 6.21 8.69
CA SER A 364 3.20 5.14 9.13
C SER A 364 4.65 5.61 9.08
N GLY A 365 5.31 5.61 10.25
CA GLY A 365 6.59 6.30 10.46
C GLY A 365 7.84 5.68 9.82
N LYS A 366 7.76 4.50 9.19
CA LYS A 366 8.86 3.75 8.55
C LYS A 366 10.13 3.60 9.38
N LEU A 367 10.96 4.63 9.45
CA LEU A 367 12.18 4.63 10.27
C LEU A 367 11.89 4.94 11.74
N ASP A 368 10.73 5.54 12.02
CA ASP A 368 10.17 5.68 13.36
C ASP A 368 9.23 4.50 13.66
N PRO A 369 9.26 3.90 14.86
CA PRO A 369 8.45 2.73 15.21
C PRO A 369 6.98 3.04 15.53
N HIS A 370 6.52 4.28 15.35
CA HIS A 370 5.15 4.69 15.59
C HIS A 370 4.34 4.84 14.30
N VAL A 371 3.02 4.79 14.47
CA VAL A 371 2.09 5.51 13.60
C VAL A 371 1.73 6.84 14.24
N THR A 372 1.74 7.92 13.47
CA THR A 372 1.29 9.24 13.91
C THR A 372 -0.12 9.48 13.39
N VAL A 373 -1.04 9.79 14.30
CA VAL A 373 -2.43 10.10 13.97
C VAL A 373 -2.62 11.60 14.04
N TYR A 374 -3.00 12.22 12.93
CA TYR A 374 -3.36 13.64 12.86
C TYR A 374 -4.88 13.78 12.89
N SER A 375 -5.39 14.79 13.61
CA SER A 375 -6.82 15.11 13.61
C SER A 375 -7.11 16.20 12.58
N PHE A 376 -8.08 15.94 11.71
CA PHE A 376 -8.51 16.90 10.70
C PHE A 376 -9.05 18.19 11.32
N ASP A 377 -9.85 18.09 12.38
CA ASP A 377 -10.37 19.25 13.12
C ASP A 377 -9.24 20.11 13.69
N LYS A 378 -8.24 19.47 14.28
CA LYS A 378 -7.03 20.14 14.80
C LYS A 378 -6.23 20.83 13.69
N ILE A 379 -6.09 20.19 12.54
CA ILE A 379 -5.47 20.77 11.33
C ILE A 379 -6.22 22.05 10.93
N GLN A 380 -7.55 21.98 10.80
CA GLN A 380 -8.36 23.15 10.41
C GLN A 380 -8.23 24.28 11.44
N GLN A 381 -8.23 23.96 12.73
CA GLN A 381 -8.04 24.96 13.79
C GLN A 381 -6.63 25.60 13.74
N ALA A 382 -5.58 24.80 13.52
CA ALA A 382 -4.22 25.32 13.40
C ALA A 382 -4.05 26.26 12.20
N ILE A 383 -4.69 25.93 11.06
CA ILE A 383 -4.74 26.81 9.88
C ILE A 383 -5.48 28.11 10.22
N ALA A 384 -6.65 28.03 10.85
CA ALA A 384 -7.46 29.21 11.20
C ALA A 384 -6.76 30.14 12.21
N ASP A 385 -6.00 29.56 13.15
CA ASP A 385 -5.22 30.31 14.15
C ASP A 385 -3.95 30.95 13.58
N GLY A 386 -3.53 30.57 12.37
CA GLY A 386 -2.23 30.96 11.83
C GLY A 386 -1.05 30.33 12.57
N ALA A 387 -1.26 29.15 13.17
CA ALA A 387 -0.27 28.45 13.99
C ALA A 387 0.69 27.62 13.13
N TYR A 388 1.52 28.33 12.36
CA TYR A 388 2.50 27.73 11.48
C TYR A 388 3.76 28.59 11.34
N THR A 389 4.85 27.92 10.98
CA THR A 389 6.10 28.55 10.53
C THR A 389 6.37 28.14 9.08
N PRO A 390 6.63 29.06 8.15
CA PRO A 390 6.94 28.69 6.77
C PRO A 390 8.24 27.87 6.63
N ASP A 391 8.26 26.93 5.71
CA ASP A 391 9.47 26.21 5.29
C ASP A 391 10.38 27.09 4.41
N GLN A 392 11.47 26.51 3.89
CA GLN A 392 12.41 27.23 3.02
C GLN A 392 11.83 27.68 1.66
N TYR A 393 10.68 27.14 1.26
CA TYR A 393 9.95 27.51 0.05
C TYR A 393 8.75 28.43 0.35
N GLY A 394 8.51 28.76 1.61
CA GLY A 394 7.42 29.62 2.06
C GLY A 394 6.11 28.87 2.36
N VAL A 395 6.09 27.54 2.28
CA VAL A 395 4.90 26.73 2.60
C VAL A 395 4.68 26.73 4.12
N PRO A 396 3.48 27.10 4.60
CA PRO A 396 3.15 27.04 6.03
C PRO A 396 3.31 25.62 6.61
N VAL A 397 4.18 25.46 7.61
CA VAL A 397 4.33 24.21 8.39
C VAL A 397 3.60 24.38 9.72
N LEU A 398 2.50 23.65 9.89
CA LEU A 398 1.68 23.62 11.09
C LEU A 398 2.46 23.06 12.28
N ASP A 399 2.20 23.59 13.47
CA ASP A 399 2.82 23.12 14.71
C ASP A 399 2.41 21.66 15.00
N PHE A 400 3.38 20.75 15.07
CA PHE A 400 3.16 19.31 15.23
C PHE A 400 2.22 18.97 16.40
N ASP A 401 2.49 19.50 17.60
CA ASP A 401 1.69 19.24 18.81
C ASP A 401 0.25 19.78 18.70
N ARG A 402 0.00 20.74 17.80
CA ARG A 402 -1.35 21.29 17.59
C ARG A 402 -2.19 20.43 16.67
N VAL A 403 -1.58 19.69 15.76
CA VAL A 403 -2.28 18.88 14.74
C VAL A 403 -2.30 17.38 15.07
N MET A 404 -1.33 16.91 15.84
CA MET A 404 -1.26 15.53 16.30
C MET A 404 -2.43 15.21 17.26
N GLU A 405 -3.09 14.09 17.00
CA GLU A 405 -4.05 13.48 17.90
C GLU A 405 -3.36 12.50 18.86
N ALA A 406 -2.59 11.57 18.30
CA ALA A 406 -1.91 10.54 19.05
C ALA A 406 -0.69 10.01 18.29
N GLN A 407 0.22 9.36 19.02
CA GLN A 407 1.23 8.47 18.46
C GLN A 407 1.09 7.10 19.12
N VAL A 408 1.06 6.05 18.30
CA VAL A 408 0.95 4.67 18.78
C VAL A 408 2.23 3.93 18.39
N GLU A 409 2.97 3.44 19.38
CA GLU A 409 4.15 2.60 19.14
C GLU A 409 3.68 1.22 18.67
N VAL A 410 3.87 0.92 17.38
CA VAL A 410 3.36 -0.32 16.76
C VAL A 410 4.45 -1.35 16.54
N GLY A 411 5.72 -0.95 16.42
CA GLY A 411 6.86 -1.84 16.24
C GLY A 411 7.80 -1.40 15.12
N LEU A 412 8.73 -2.26 14.71
CA LEU A 412 9.80 -1.86 13.80
C LEU A 412 9.37 -1.88 12.33
N GLY A 413 9.53 -0.73 11.67
CA GLY A 413 9.28 -0.58 10.23
C GLY A 413 7.80 -0.44 9.85
N PRO A 414 6.98 0.41 10.49
CA PRO A 414 5.58 0.57 10.10
C PRO A 414 5.46 1.17 8.70
N LEU A 415 4.72 0.52 7.79
CA LEU A 415 4.61 0.96 6.40
C LEU A 415 3.22 1.40 5.97
N HIS A 416 2.16 0.61 6.18
CA HIS A 416 0.81 0.94 5.72
C HIS A 416 -0.24 0.55 6.75
N THR A 417 -1.36 1.28 6.79
CA THR A 417 -2.47 1.00 7.69
C THR A 417 -3.77 0.66 6.94
N GLN A 418 -4.60 -0.20 7.51
CA GLN A 418 -5.94 -0.55 7.03
C GLN A 418 -6.91 -0.60 8.22
N PHE A 419 -8.21 -0.51 7.96
CA PHE A 419 -9.24 -0.41 9.00
C PHE A 419 -10.28 -1.56 8.93
N ASP A 420 -10.96 -1.85 10.05
CA ASP A 420 -12.07 -2.80 10.12
C ASP A 420 -13.39 -2.19 10.65
N ASP A 421 -14.42 -3.01 10.69
CA ASP A 421 -15.79 -2.70 11.15
C ASP A 421 -15.92 -2.59 12.68
N LYS A 422 -14.86 -2.88 13.43
CA LYS A 422 -14.85 -2.95 14.91
C LYS A 422 -14.03 -1.82 15.53
N GLY A 423 -13.55 -0.87 14.72
CA GLY A 423 -12.78 0.27 15.21
C GLY A 423 -11.31 -0.07 15.50
N TYR A 424 -10.76 -1.10 14.87
CA TYR A 424 -9.33 -1.37 14.88
C TYR A 424 -8.67 -0.89 13.58
N ALA A 425 -7.41 -0.50 13.73
CA ALA A 425 -6.48 -0.28 12.65
C ALA A 425 -5.41 -1.38 12.67
N TYR A 426 -4.94 -1.74 11.49
CA TYR A 426 -3.93 -2.77 11.24
C TYR A 426 -2.77 -2.12 10.54
N THR A 427 -1.55 -2.23 11.06
CA THR A 427 -0.36 -1.63 10.45
C THR A 427 0.68 -2.70 10.13
N SER A 428 1.20 -2.68 8.90
CA SER A 428 2.26 -3.61 8.49
C SER A 428 3.62 -3.21 9.07
N LEU A 429 4.37 -4.19 9.58
CA LEU A 429 5.71 -3.99 10.15
C LEU A 429 6.76 -4.71 9.29
N PHE A 430 7.59 -3.96 8.60
CA PHE A 430 8.54 -4.48 7.63
C PHE A 430 9.75 -5.16 8.27
N LEU A 431 10.33 -4.57 9.33
CA LEU A 431 11.56 -5.04 9.97
C LEU A 431 11.29 -6.08 11.05
N GLU A 432 10.11 -6.01 11.65
CA GLU A 432 9.52 -7.03 12.52
C GLU A 432 8.35 -7.66 11.75
N PRO A 433 8.56 -8.67 10.88
CA PRO A 433 7.54 -9.20 9.96
C PRO A 433 6.22 -9.60 10.64
N ALA A 434 5.32 -8.65 10.79
CA ALA A 434 4.05 -8.78 11.48
C ALA A 434 3.05 -7.73 11.00
N VAL A 435 1.78 -7.95 11.33
CA VAL A 435 0.72 -6.94 11.25
C VAL A 435 0.31 -6.59 12.67
N ALA A 436 0.49 -5.34 13.06
CA ALA A 436 0.09 -4.81 14.37
C ALA A 436 -1.37 -4.37 14.33
N ARG A 437 -2.20 -4.89 15.24
CA ARG A 437 -3.58 -4.43 15.46
C ARG A 437 -3.61 -3.45 16.64
N TRP A 438 -4.21 -2.29 16.45
CA TRP A 438 -4.34 -1.24 17.46
C TRP A 438 -5.70 -0.54 17.37
N THR A 439 -6.14 0.12 18.44
CA THR A 439 -7.47 0.72 18.54
C THR A 439 -7.55 2.13 17.98
N LEU A 440 -8.62 2.43 17.24
CA LEU A 440 -8.98 3.80 16.88
C LEU A 440 -9.68 4.52 18.03
N GLY A 441 -9.46 5.83 18.13
CA GLY A 441 -10.19 6.70 19.05
C GLY A 441 -11.41 7.38 18.42
N GLY A 442 -11.82 8.52 19.01
CA GLY A 442 -12.96 9.29 18.53
C GLY A 442 -14.26 8.48 18.51
N SER A 443 -14.94 8.50 17.36
CA SER A 443 -16.22 7.81 17.15
C SER A 443 -16.12 6.28 17.24
N PHE A 444 -14.94 5.71 17.03
CA PHE A 444 -14.69 4.26 17.03
C PHE A 444 -14.47 3.69 18.44
N SER A 445 -14.19 4.53 19.45
CA SER A 445 -13.86 4.09 20.81
C SER A 445 -14.96 3.24 21.48
N SER A 446 -16.19 3.31 20.98
CA SER A 446 -17.32 2.52 21.51
C SER A 446 -17.48 1.14 20.87
N LEU A 447 -16.71 0.84 19.83
CA LEU A 447 -16.80 -0.40 19.06
C LEU A 447 -15.88 -1.51 19.63
N HIS A 448 -14.93 -1.14 20.48
CA HIS A 448 -13.97 -2.04 21.11
C HIS A 448 -13.90 -1.77 22.63
N PRO A 449 -13.46 -2.77 23.43
CA PRO A 449 -13.38 -2.64 24.88
C PRO A 449 -12.08 -2.01 25.41
N GLU A 450 -11.02 -1.91 24.61
CA GLU A 450 -9.73 -1.38 25.04
C GLU A 450 -9.70 0.17 25.04
N ASP A 451 -8.69 0.77 25.66
CA ASP A 451 -8.49 2.22 25.58
C ASP A 451 -8.17 2.62 24.12
N PRO A 452 -8.60 3.81 23.66
CA PRO A 452 -8.30 4.28 22.30
C PRO A 452 -6.79 4.46 22.10
N TRP A 453 -6.33 4.39 20.84
CA TRP A 453 -4.93 4.61 20.46
C TRP A 453 -3.94 3.63 21.11
N THR A 454 -4.36 2.37 21.30
CA THR A 454 -3.61 1.35 22.04
C THR A 454 -3.26 0.17 21.15
N LEU A 455 -2.01 -0.27 21.18
CA LEU A 455 -1.58 -1.53 20.56
C LEU A 455 -2.23 -2.72 21.28
N VAL A 456 -2.97 -3.54 20.53
CA VAL A 456 -3.70 -4.71 21.05
C VAL A 456 -2.88 -5.98 20.89
N GLY A 457 -2.22 -6.15 19.75
CA GLY A 457 -1.43 -7.34 19.47
C GLY A 457 -0.82 -7.33 18.08
N LYS A 458 -0.03 -8.37 17.79
CA LYS A 458 0.65 -8.53 16.50
C LYS A 458 0.44 -9.93 15.95
N THR A 459 0.19 -10.04 14.66
CA THR A 459 0.13 -11.30 13.92
C THR A 459 1.38 -11.44 13.06
N GLU A 460 2.20 -12.46 13.31
CA GLU A 460 3.41 -12.71 12.52
C GLU A 460 3.07 -13.06 11.05
N VAL A 461 3.87 -12.54 10.12
CA VAL A 461 3.74 -12.76 8.68
C VAL A 461 5.10 -13.04 8.03
N HIS A 462 5.11 -13.60 6.82
CA HIS A 462 6.31 -14.19 6.25
C HIS A 462 6.60 -13.73 4.82
N TYR A 463 7.62 -12.93 4.55
CA TYR A 463 8.35 -12.04 5.45
C TYR A 463 8.39 -10.64 4.85
N ASN A 464 8.69 -9.65 5.69
CA ASN A 464 8.86 -8.25 5.29
C ASN A 464 7.63 -7.76 4.53
N VAL A 465 6.53 -7.61 5.27
CA VAL A 465 5.26 -7.10 4.74
C VAL A 465 5.42 -5.66 4.25
N GLY A 466 4.94 -5.39 3.04
CA GLY A 466 4.76 -4.03 2.53
C GLY A 466 3.34 -3.57 2.82
N HIS A 467 2.54 -3.39 1.77
CA HIS A 467 1.11 -3.14 1.91
C HIS A 467 0.38 -4.32 2.58
N ILE A 468 -0.75 -3.96 3.17
CA ILE A 468 -1.81 -4.84 3.62
C ILE A 468 -3.11 -4.35 2.97
N ALA A 469 -4.07 -5.23 2.76
CA ALA A 469 -5.37 -4.90 2.19
C ALA A 469 -6.47 -5.59 3.01
N ALA A 470 -7.31 -4.81 3.69
CA ALA A 470 -8.48 -5.32 4.39
C ALA A 470 -9.72 -5.31 3.47
N ALA A 471 -10.68 -6.18 3.71
CA ALA A 471 -11.93 -6.16 2.95
C ALA A 471 -12.63 -4.81 3.15
N GLU A 472 -12.78 -4.06 2.05
CA GLU A 472 -13.35 -2.70 2.04
C GLU A 472 -12.63 -1.71 2.98
N GLY A 473 -11.36 -2.00 3.34
CA GLY A 473 -10.60 -1.31 4.39
C GLY A 473 -10.40 0.19 4.17
N ASP A 474 -10.30 0.61 2.91
CA ASP A 474 -10.13 2.02 2.54
C ASP A 474 -11.46 2.76 2.36
N THR A 475 -12.61 2.12 2.56
CA THR A 475 -13.91 2.76 2.36
C THR A 475 -14.38 3.51 3.62
N VAL A 476 -15.50 4.20 3.49
CA VAL A 476 -16.24 4.78 4.62
C VAL A 476 -16.96 3.76 5.51
N SER A 477 -16.97 2.49 5.11
CA SER A 477 -17.64 1.35 5.75
C SER A 477 -16.83 0.06 5.58
N PRO A 478 -15.65 -0.08 6.21
CA PRO A 478 -14.89 -1.32 6.16
C PRO A 478 -15.71 -2.52 6.63
N ASP A 479 -15.50 -3.66 5.99
CA ASP A 479 -16.19 -4.91 6.28
C ASP A 479 -15.46 -5.77 7.34
N GLY A 480 -14.16 -5.52 7.53
CA GLY A 480 -13.31 -6.33 8.39
C GLY A 480 -13.14 -7.75 7.84
N LYS A 481 -13.22 -8.77 8.71
CA LYS A 481 -13.21 -10.21 8.40
C LYS A 481 -11.93 -10.79 7.79
N TYR A 482 -11.40 -10.18 6.74
CA TYR A 482 -10.18 -10.62 6.07
C TYR A 482 -9.23 -9.46 5.83
N LEU A 483 -7.95 -9.75 6.02
CA LEU A 483 -6.83 -8.91 5.62
C LEU A 483 -5.79 -9.74 4.89
N VAL A 484 -5.25 -9.22 3.79
CA VAL A 484 -4.15 -9.84 3.06
C VAL A 484 -2.88 -9.05 3.32
N SER A 485 -1.82 -9.73 3.76
CA SER A 485 -0.47 -9.16 3.85
C SER A 485 0.32 -9.46 2.58
N LEU A 486 0.88 -8.41 1.95
CA LEU A 486 1.62 -8.51 0.71
C LEU A 486 3.12 -8.54 1.02
N ASN A 487 3.61 -9.75 1.32
CA ASN A 487 4.97 -9.98 1.82
C ASN A 487 5.99 -10.01 0.67
N LYS A 488 7.10 -9.29 0.85
CA LYS A 488 8.11 -9.13 -0.21
C LYS A 488 8.95 -10.37 -0.43
N TRP A 489 9.19 -11.17 0.61
CA TRP A 489 10.04 -12.36 0.54
C TRP A 489 9.31 -13.62 0.98
N SER A 490 9.35 -14.68 0.18
CA SER A 490 8.80 -15.99 0.58
C SER A 490 9.83 -16.92 1.21
N ILE A 491 11.13 -16.75 0.93
CA ILE A 491 12.26 -17.54 1.45
C ILE A 491 12.00 -19.06 1.44
N ASP A 492 11.53 -19.61 2.57
CA ASP A 492 11.35 -21.02 2.84
C ASP A 492 9.87 -21.47 2.88
N ARG A 493 8.93 -20.56 2.60
CA ARG A 493 7.47 -20.83 2.70
C ARG A 493 6.94 -21.76 1.62
N PHE A 494 7.65 -21.87 0.48
CA PHE A 494 7.21 -22.64 -0.68
C PHE A 494 8.30 -23.57 -1.20
N PHE A 495 7.92 -24.46 -2.12
CA PHE A 495 8.89 -25.30 -2.83
C PHE A 495 9.90 -24.41 -3.58
N PRO A 496 11.22 -24.64 -3.45
CA PRO A 496 12.22 -23.82 -4.12
C PRO A 496 12.11 -23.87 -5.65
N THR A 497 11.93 -22.72 -6.29
CA THR A 497 11.79 -22.58 -7.76
C THR A 497 13.02 -21.98 -8.44
N GLY A 498 14.15 -21.87 -7.74
CA GLY A 498 15.38 -21.23 -8.22
C GLY A 498 15.68 -19.91 -7.50
N PRO A 499 16.60 -19.09 -8.04
CA PRO A 499 17.06 -17.87 -7.36
C PRO A 499 16.02 -16.76 -7.22
N LEU A 500 15.05 -16.68 -8.15
CA LEU A 500 13.93 -15.76 -8.08
C LEU A 500 12.76 -16.45 -7.41
N LEU A 501 12.48 -16.06 -6.17
CA LEU A 501 11.38 -16.58 -5.37
C LEU A 501 10.09 -15.77 -5.62
N PRO A 502 8.91 -16.37 -5.44
CA PRO A 502 7.65 -15.64 -5.50
C PRO A 502 7.51 -14.68 -4.32
N GLN A 503 6.64 -13.68 -4.46
CA GLN A 503 6.10 -12.93 -3.33
C GLN A 503 5.05 -13.79 -2.60
N ASN A 504 4.74 -13.45 -1.35
CA ASN A 504 3.81 -14.22 -0.52
C ASN A 504 2.62 -13.37 -0.08
N PHE A 505 1.45 -13.61 -0.69
CA PHE A 505 0.19 -13.02 -0.24
C PHE A 505 -0.41 -13.93 0.83
N GLN A 506 -0.38 -13.48 2.08
CA GLN A 506 -0.83 -14.26 3.23
C GLN A 506 -2.15 -13.67 3.76
N LEU A 507 -3.22 -14.48 3.69
CA LEU A 507 -4.54 -14.17 4.23
C LEU A 507 -4.55 -14.29 5.77
N ILE A 508 -5.18 -13.32 6.41
CA ILE A 508 -5.38 -13.20 7.86
C ILE A 508 -6.88 -12.99 8.10
N ASP A 509 -7.41 -13.64 9.12
CA ASP A 509 -8.80 -13.52 9.58
C ASP A 509 -8.83 -12.54 10.77
N ILE A 510 -9.64 -11.48 10.70
CA ILE A 510 -9.60 -10.31 11.61
C ILE A 510 -10.94 -9.94 12.27
#